data_AF-B9T5L0-F1
#
_entry.id   AF-B9T5L0-F1
#
_cell.length_a   1.000
_cell.length_b   1.000
_cell.length_c   1.000
_cell.angle_alpha   90.00
_cell.angle_beta   90.00
_cell.angle_gamma   90.00
#
_symmetry.space_group_name_H-M   'P 1'
#
loop_
_entity.id
_entity.type
_entity.pdbx_description
1 polymer ?
#
loop_
_entity_poly.entity_id
_entity_poly.type
_entity_poly.pdbx_seq_one_letter_code
_entity_poly.pdbx_strand_id
1 'polypeptide(L)'
;MGTRAYMSPERFDPEGWDGDNADGYSGDVWSLGVVVLECLVGHYPLIGSGEKPDWAALVCAICSGKRLELPANASPELQSFLQRCLEKEWNKRGTVDELLDHPFVNKSCCDQGLPGLDLQA
;
A
#
# COMPACT_ATOMS: atom_id res chain seq x y z
N MET A 1 13.82 -1.68 -14.14
CA MET A 1 13.65 -2.55 -12.96
C MET A 1 13.24 -1.68 -11.79
N GLY A 2 12.06 -1.93 -11.19
CA GLY A 2 11.60 -1.19 -10.02
C GLY A 2 12.32 -1.62 -8.74
N THR A 3 12.13 -0.87 -7.65
CA THR A 3 12.67 -1.22 -6.33
C THR A 3 11.95 -2.46 -5.81
N ARG A 4 12.69 -3.57 -5.61
CA ARG A 4 12.14 -4.89 -5.24
C ARG A 4 11.21 -4.84 -4.04
N ALA A 5 11.51 -4.00 -3.06
CA ALA A 5 10.70 -3.78 -1.86
C ALA A 5 9.23 -3.43 -2.17
N TYR A 6 8.93 -2.78 -3.29
CA TYR A 6 7.57 -2.34 -3.64
C TYR A 6 6.91 -3.22 -4.70
N MET A 7 7.54 -4.32 -5.12
CA MET A 7 6.94 -5.23 -6.10
C MET A 7 5.80 -6.03 -5.46
N SER A 8 4.77 -6.30 -6.24
CA SER A 8 3.61 -7.09 -5.84
C SER A 8 3.89 -8.60 -5.82
N PRO A 9 3.07 -9.41 -5.11
CA PRO A 9 3.26 -10.86 -5.02
C PRO A 9 3.40 -11.54 -6.39
N GLU A 10 2.55 -11.17 -7.35
CA GLU A 10 2.54 -11.73 -8.69
C GLU A 10 3.76 -11.35 -9.55
N ARG A 11 4.52 -10.33 -9.14
CA ARG A 11 5.81 -9.99 -9.75
C ARG A 11 6.98 -10.70 -9.07
N PHE A 12 6.83 -11.06 -7.80
CA PHE A 12 7.82 -11.83 -7.04
C PHE A 12 7.77 -13.33 -7.36
N ASP A 13 6.57 -13.86 -7.48
CA ASP A 13 6.28 -15.28 -7.73
C ASP A 13 5.10 -15.40 -8.73
N PRO A 14 5.35 -15.22 -10.04
CA PRO A 14 4.32 -15.28 -11.07
C PRO A 14 3.61 -16.63 -11.14
N GLU A 15 4.33 -17.73 -10.86
CA GLU A 15 3.78 -19.09 -10.88
C GLU A 15 2.81 -19.32 -9.71
N GLY A 16 3.14 -18.82 -8.52
CA GLY A 16 2.30 -18.96 -7.32
C GLY A 16 1.08 -18.03 -7.27
N TRP A 17 1.09 -16.94 -8.04
CA TRP A 17 0.09 -15.87 -7.95
C TRP A 17 -0.57 -15.50 -9.29
N ASP A 18 -0.49 -16.38 -10.29
CA ASP A 18 -1.09 -16.19 -11.62
C ASP A 18 -0.66 -14.86 -12.29
N GLY A 19 0.62 -14.53 -12.16
CA GLY A 19 1.17 -13.24 -12.60
C GLY A 19 1.26 -13.05 -14.11
N ASP A 20 1.22 -14.14 -14.88
CA ASP A 20 1.17 -14.08 -16.34
C ASP A 20 -0.17 -13.53 -16.87
N ASN A 21 -1.23 -13.65 -16.08
CA ASN A 21 -2.57 -13.12 -16.39
C ASN A 21 -2.87 -11.79 -15.68
N ALA A 22 -2.00 -11.36 -14.77
CA ALA A 22 -2.19 -10.12 -14.02
C ALA A 22 -2.12 -8.90 -14.94
N ASP A 23 -3.06 -7.97 -14.74
CA ASP A 23 -3.01 -6.69 -15.43
C ASP A 23 -1.80 -5.86 -14.97
N GLY A 24 -1.35 -4.92 -15.81
CA GLY A 24 -0.20 -4.07 -15.48
C GLY A 24 -0.46 -3.16 -14.28
N TYR A 25 -1.72 -2.74 -14.08
CA TYR A 25 -2.11 -1.70 -13.13
C TYR A 25 -2.21 -2.20 -11.70
N SER A 26 -2.63 -3.45 -11.48
CA SER A 26 -2.74 -4.05 -10.15
C SER A 26 -1.40 -4.02 -9.43
N GLY A 27 -0.29 -4.29 -10.12
CA GLY A 27 1.06 -4.18 -9.55
C GLY A 27 1.39 -2.75 -9.08
N ASP A 28 0.99 -1.73 -9.84
CA ASP A 28 1.15 -0.33 -9.45
C ASP A 28 0.29 0.01 -8.22
N VAL A 29 -0.95 -0.50 -8.14
CA VAL A 29 -1.84 -0.33 -6.98
C VAL A 29 -1.22 -0.91 -5.70
N TRP A 30 -0.58 -2.08 -5.78
CA TRP A 30 0.14 -2.64 -4.64
C TRP A 30 1.27 -1.71 -4.19
N SER A 31 2.11 -1.27 -5.14
CA SER A 31 3.25 -0.41 -4.85
C SER A 31 2.81 0.91 -4.19
N LEU A 32 1.69 1.48 -4.64
CA LEU A 32 1.04 2.64 -4.02
C LEU A 32 0.62 2.35 -2.58
N GLY A 33 -0.02 1.22 -2.33
CA GLY A 33 -0.42 0.80 -0.98
C GLY A 33 0.77 0.72 -0.01
N VAL A 34 1.89 0.17 -0.48
CA VAL A 34 3.13 0.08 0.33
C VAL A 34 3.67 1.48 0.64
N VAL A 35 3.71 2.38 -0.35
CA VAL A 35 4.16 3.78 -0.17
C VAL A 35 3.26 4.54 0.80
N VAL A 36 1.93 4.43 0.66
CA VAL A 36 0.99 5.12 1.56
C VAL A 36 1.14 4.62 2.99
N LEU A 37 1.34 3.31 3.18
CA LEU A 37 1.59 2.72 4.50
C LEU A 37 2.94 3.19 5.07
N GLU A 38 3.98 3.25 4.25
CA GLU A 38 5.29 3.79 4.63
C GLU A 38 5.18 5.26 5.08
N CYS A 39 4.42 6.09 4.37
CA CYS A 39 4.18 7.48 4.77
C CYS A 39 3.44 7.57 6.11
N LEU A 40 2.53 6.64 6.39
CA LEU A 40 1.78 6.59 7.65
C LEU A 40 2.67 6.18 8.84
N VAL A 41 3.54 5.18 8.67
CA VAL A 41 4.36 4.64 9.77
C VAL A 41 5.73 5.31 9.89
N GLY A 42 6.19 6.02 8.85
CA GLY A 42 7.46 6.75 8.81
C GLY A 42 8.69 5.90 8.50
N HIS A 43 8.51 4.61 8.19
CA HIS A 43 9.56 3.68 7.78
C HIS A 43 8.99 2.60 6.87
N TYR A 44 9.85 1.85 6.19
CA TYR A 44 9.41 0.77 5.32
C TYR A 44 8.64 -0.32 6.11
N PRO A 45 7.43 -0.74 5.68
CA PRO A 45 6.49 -1.44 6.56
C PRO A 45 6.56 -2.97 6.49
N LEU A 46 7.27 -3.57 5.52
CA LEU A 46 7.23 -5.03 5.28
C LEU A 46 8.36 -5.81 5.97
N ILE A 47 9.35 -5.12 6.56
CA ILE A 47 10.46 -5.74 7.32
C ILE A 47 10.64 -5.03 8.67
N GLY A 48 11.39 -5.64 9.59
CA GLY A 48 11.68 -5.05 10.88
C GLY A 48 12.41 -3.71 10.78
N SER A 49 12.14 -2.80 11.72
CA SER A 49 12.83 -1.50 11.77
C SER A 49 14.34 -1.70 11.90
N GLY A 50 15.10 -1.15 10.95
CA GLY A 50 16.56 -1.28 10.87
C GLY A 50 17.06 -2.52 10.13
N GLU A 51 16.18 -3.42 9.68
CA GLU A 51 16.56 -4.55 8.84
C GLU A 51 16.77 -4.10 7.39
N LYS A 52 17.73 -4.74 6.70
CA LYS A 52 17.89 -4.55 5.26
C LYS A 52 16.93 -5.49 4.55
N PRO A 53 16.19 -5.03 3.53
CA PRO A 53 15.29 -5.88 2.76
C PRO A 53 16.12 -6.84 1.91
N ASP A 54 16.44 -8.01 2.46
CA ASP A 54 16.97 -9.11 1.67
C ASP A 54 15.85 -9.84 0.93
N TRP A 55 16.23 -10.65 -0.05
CA TRP A 55 15.26 -11.31 -0.93
C TRP A 55 14.34 -12.28 -0.19
N ALA A 56 14.87 -13.03 0.78
CA ALA A 56 14.09 -14.03 1.50
C ALA A 56 13.07 -13.37 2.45
N ALA A 57 13.49 -12.30 3.14
CA ALA A 57 12.61 -11.50 3.98
C ALA A 57 11.47 -10.87 3.18
N LEU A 58 11.77 -10.30 2.00
CA LEU A 58 10.76 -9.72 1.12
C LEU A 58 9.78 -10.76 0.60
N VAL A 59 10.26 -11.92 0.11
CA VAL A 59 9.39 -13.02 -0.35
C VAL A 59 8.48 -13.49 0.78
N CYS A 60 9.05 -13.68 1.98
CA CYS A 60 8.27 -14.08 3.15
C CYS A 60 7.21 -13.05 3.48
N ALA A 61 7.54 -11.76 3.56
CA ALA A 61 6.59 -10.71 3.92
C ALA A 61 5.48 -10.52 2.87
N ILE A 62 5.84 -10.52 1.60
CA ILE A 62 4.93 -10.19 0.48
C ILE A 62 4.07 -11.40 0.11
N CYS A 63 4.67 -12.57 -0.12
CA CYS A 63 3.94 -13.76 -0.58
C CYS A 63 3.35 -14.53 0.60
N SER A 64 4.15 -14.85 1.62
CA SER A 64 3.76 -15.78 2.70
C SER A 64 3.26 -15.10 3.97
N GLY A 65 3.44 -13.78 4.10
CA GLY A 65 3.23 -13.04 5.34
C GLY A 65 1.77 -12.98 5.77
N LYS A 66 1.55 -12.81 7.08
CA LYS A 66 0.24 -12.43 7.61
C LYS A 66 -0.20 -11.10 6.99
N ARG A 67 -1.51 -10.86 6.90
CA ARG A 67 -2.07 -9.55 6.52
C ARG A 67 -1.36 -8.45 7.31
N LEU A 68 -0.90 -7.42 6.61
CA LEU A 68 -0.18 -6.31 7.22
C LEU A 68 -1.05 -5.68 8.31
N GLU A 69 -0.51 -5.61 9.52
CA GLU A 69 -1.22 -5.00 10.64
C GLU A 69 -1.18 -3.48 10.47
N LEU A 70 -2.34 -2.91 10.16
CA LEU A 70 -2.45 -1.47 9.96
C LEU A 70 -2.43 -0.74 11.30
N PRO A 71 -1.75 0.41 11.39
CA PRO A 71 -1.68 1.18 12.63
C PRO A 71 -3.08 1.58 13.14
N ALA A 72 -3.35 1.37 14.43
CA ALA A 72 -4.66 1.68 15.03
C ALA A 72 -5.01 3.18 15.00
N ASN A 73 -4.02 4.05 14.81
CA ASN A 73 -4.19 5.49 14.67
C ASN A 73 -4.61 5.93 13.26
N ALA A 74 -4.65 5.02 12.27
CA ALA A 74 -5.17 5.33 10.95
C ALA A 74 -6.69 5.49 10.98
N SER A 75 -7.23 6.43 10.19
CA SER A 75 -8.68 6.55 10.03
C SER A 75 -9.27 5.27 9.42
N PRO A 76 -10.53 4.91 9.74
CA PRO A 76 -11.19 3.74 9.15
C PRO A 76 -11.17 3.76 7.62
N GLU A 77 -11.26 4.95 7.00
CA GLU A 77 -11.20 5.11 5.56
C GLU A 77 -9.80 4.82 5.00
N LEU A 78 -8.74 5.31 5.64
CA LEU A 78 -7.38 4.98 5.23
C LEU A 78 -7.10 3.48 5.40
N GLN A 79 -7.59 2.88 6.49
CA GLN A 79 -7.45 1.43 6.69
C GLN A 79 -8.15 0.65 5.57
N SER A 80 -9.40 1.00 5.26
CA SER A 80 -10.16 0.38 4.15
C SER A 80 -9.43 0.55 2.80
N PHE A 81 -8.90 1.73 2.52
CA PHE A 81 -8.15 2.00 1.30
C PHE A 81 -6.88 1.14 1.19
N LEU A 82 -6.08 1.09 2.25
CA LEU A 82 -4.87 0.27 2.30
C LEU A 82 -5.18 -1.22 2.16
N GLN A 83 -6.28 -1.70 2.75
CA GLN A 83 -6.73 -3.09 2.60
C GLN A 83 -7.07 -3.44 1.15
N ARG A 84 -7.67 -2.50 0.40
CA ARG A 84 -7.96 -2.68 -1.02
C ARG A 84 -6.70 -2.66 -1.90
N CYS A 85 -5.71 -1.85 -1.55
CA CYS A 85 -4.45 -1.76 -2.29
C CYS A 85 -3.53 -2.97 -2.02
N LEU A 86 -3.48 -3.43 -0.77
CA LEU A 86 -2.58 -4.48 -0.28
C LEU A 86 -3.24 -5.87 -0.25
N GLU A 87 -4.22 -6.08 -1.13
CA GLU A 87 -4.76 -7.42 -1.41
C GLU A 87 -3.75 -8.22 -2.23
N LYS A 88 -3.47 -9.44 -1.81
CA LYS A 88 -2.41 -10.25 -2.40
C LYS A 88 -2.83 -10.83 -3.74
N GLU A 89 -4.08 -11.30 -3.81
CA GLU A 89 -4.68 -11.76 -5.06
C GLU A 89 -4.94 -10.57 -5.98
N TRP A 90 -4.18 -10.45 -7.07
CA TRP A 90 -4.20 -9.27 -7.95
C TRP A 90 -5.61 -9.00 -8.53
N ASN A 91 -6.39 -10.04 -8.79
CA ASN A 91 -7.74 -9.98 -9.34
C ASN A 91 -8.82 -9.59 -8.30
N LYS A 92 -8.48 -9.60 -7.00
CA LYS A 92 -9.33 -9.10 -5.90
C LYS A 92 -8.90 -7.71 -5.42
N ARG A 93 -7.73 -7.25 -5.86
CA ARG A 93 -7.20 -5.92 -5.56
C ARG A 93 -8.11 -4.85 -6.16
N GLY A 94 -8.27 -3.74 -5.45
CA GLY A 94 -9.11 -2.65 -5.93
C GLY A 94 -8.59 -2.10 -7.25
N THR A 95 -9.48 -1.88 -8.22
CA THR A 95 -9.08 -1.26 -9.49
C THR A 95 -8.78 0.22 -9.29
N VAL A 96 -8.07 0.83 -10.24
CA VAL A 96 -7.75 2.27 -10.19
C VAL A 96 -9.03 3.11 -10.06
N ASP A 97 -10.04 2.82 -10.87
CA ASP A 97 -11.32 3.54 -10.85
C ASP A 97 -12.01 3.40 -9.48
N GLU A 98 -12.09 2.18 -8.95
CA GLU A 98 -12.70 1.96 -7.64
C GLU A 98 -11.94 2.65 -6.50
N LEU A 99 -10.61 2.80 -6.62
CA LEU A 99 -9.76 3.47 -5.64
C LEU A 99 -9.86 5.00 -5.72
N LEU A 100 -10.02 5.55 -6.94
CA LEU A 100 -10.30 6.98 -7.13
C LEU A 100 -11.65 7.38 -6.52
N ASP A 101 -12.64 6.50 -6.60
CA ASP A 101 -13.95 6.69 -5.97
C ASP A 101 -13.97 6.35 -4.47
N HIS A 102 -12.89 5.82 -3.91
CA HIS A 102 -12.85 5.38 -2.52
C HIS A 102 -13.01 6.58 -1.56
N PRO A 103 -13.75 6.45 -0.44
CA PRO A 103 -13.97 7.55 0.51
C PRO A 103 -12.70 8.18 1.09
N PHE A 104 -11.57 7.47 1.10
CA PHE A 104 -10.28 8.03 1.49
C PHE A 104 -9.79 9.11 0.50
N VAL A 105 -10.01 8.90 -0.80
CA VAL A 105 -9.57 9.80 -1.88
C VAL A 105 -10.64 10.83 -2.20
N ASN A 106 -11.91 10.40 -2.24
CA ASN A 106 -13.05 11.23 -2.64
C ASN A 106 -13.72 11.97 -1.47
N LYS A 107 -13.20 11.85 -0.24
CA LYS A 107 -13.54 12.83 0.79
C LYS A 107 -12.88 14.15 0.41
N SER A 108 -13.66 15.02 -0.21
CA SER A 108 -13.42 16.46 -0.16
C SER A 108 -13.09 16.80 1.28
N CYS A 109 -11.94 17.41 1.54
CA CYS A 109 -11.74 18.20 2.75
C CYS A 109 -12.83 19.28 2.76
N CYS A 110 -14.05 18.94 3.16
CA CYS A 110 -15.01 19.92 3.58
C CYS A 110 -14.45 20.52 4.86
N ASP A 111 -13.71 21.61 4.66
CA ASP A 111 -13.59 22.73 5.57
C ASP A 111 -13.24 22.35 7.00
N GLN A 112 -12.01 21.89 7.21
CA GLN A 112 -11.31 22.17 8.45
C GLN A 112 -10.11 23.01 8.04
N GLY A 113 -10.33 24.32 7.88
CA GLY A 113 -9.23 25.27 7.67
C GLY A 113 -8.14 24.98 8.70
N LEU A 114 -6.89 24.81 8.24
CA LEU A 114 -5.75 24.72 9.13
C LEU A 114 -5.78 25.95 10.06
N PRO A 115 -6.09 25.81 11.35
CA PRO A 115 -5.94 26.93 12.26
C PRO A 115 -4.45 27.03 12.59
N GLY A 116 -3.77 28.03 12.04
CA GLY A 116 -2.48 28.47 12.58
C GLY A 116 -1.26 28.39 11.66
N LEU A 117 -1.37 28.91 10.45
CA LEU A 117 -0.19 29.50 9.77
C LEU A 117 -0.37 31.01 9.64
N ASP A 118 -0.51 31.69 10.78
CA ASP A 118 -0.15 33.11 10.86
C ASP A 118 1.39 33.16 10.91
N LEU A 119 2.02 33.26 9.73
CA LEU A 119 3.38 33.79 9.66
C LEU A 119 3.28 35.29 9.91
N GLN A 120 3.58 35.73 11.14
CA GLN A 120 4.00 37.11 11.35
C GLN A 120 5.38 37.31 10.72
N ALA A 121 5.44 38.37 9.92
CA ALA A 121 6.59 38.88 9.17
C ALA A 121 7.76 39.35 10.06
#